data_AF-D2EEI7-F1
#
_entry.id   AF-D2EEI7-F1
#
_cell.length_a   1.000
_cell.length_b   1.000
_cell.length_c   1.000
_cell.angle_alpha   90.00
_cell.angle_beta   90.00
_cell.angle_gamma   90.00
#
_symmetry.space_group_name_H-M   'P 1'
#
loop_
_entity.id
_entity.type
_entity.pdbx_description
1 polymer ?
#
loop_
_entity_poly.entity_id
_entity_poly.type
_entity_poly.pdbx_seq_one_letter_code
_entity_poly.pdbx_strand_id
1 'polypeptide(L)'
;MLDNRKGQYSVEYTIIIGIGLSIIAAFLIYITFFYGSFSLSSSASQIKTLSDTIANHVNYIASEGPGSMQTFPITLPLLQQQYSFFCGDIIKLQTTTELGVSKPGENVSGMLPLTSGTFDAFARAENGSAIIGLRFLISYVLGSYSVSSNTLSYSLSFYNYSGDLKGTAFNISLLSTGGAYITSAKSSTTSGQASGTLTLPSSAPVEYVLEVTPSGSGDYYSTCVTG
;
A
#
# COMPACT_ATOMS: atom_id res chain seq x y z
N MET A 1 54.69 -55.54 -12.66
CA MET A 1 54.65 -54.10 -13.00
C MET A 1 53.35 -53.65 -13.69
N LEU A 2 52.19 -54.32 -13.47
CA LEU A 2 50.90 -53.91 -14.06
C LEU A 2 49.85 -53.40 -13.06
N ASP A 3 50.07 -53.51 -11.74
CA ASP A 3 49.05 -53.16 -10.73
C ASP A 3 49.03 -51.68 -10.33
N ASN A 4 50.17 -50.98 -10.39
CA ASN A 4 50.23 -49.56 -10.00
C ASN A 4 49.50 -48.62 -10.96
N ARG A 5 49.24 -49.04 -12.21
CA ARG A 5 48.54 -48.20 -13.19
C ARG A 5 47.04 -48.11 -12.91
N LYS A 6 46.41 -49.18 -12.41
CA LYS A 6 44.97 -49.21 -12.11
C LYS A 6 44.61 -48.27 -10.95
N GLY A 7 45.44 -48.23 -9.90
CA GLY A 7 45.28 -47.30 -8.79
C GLY A 7 45.45 -45.85 -9.23
N GLN A 8 46.43 -45.57 -10.09
CA GLN A 8 46.67 -44.22 -10.62
C GLN A 8 45.51 -43.72 -11.48
N TYR A 9 44.98 -44.56 -12.39
CA TYR A 9 43.78 -44.19 -13.17
C TYR A 9 42.56 -43.96 -12.27
N SER A 10 42.35 -44.78 -11.23
CA SER A 10 41.23 -44.59 -10.30
C SER A 10 41.31 -43.27 -9.53
N VAL A 11 42.52 -42.86 -9.13
CA VAL A 11 42.75 -41.57 -8.45
C VAL A 11 42.52 -40.40 -9.39
N GLU A 12 42.99 -40.48 -10.64
CA GLU A 12 42.76 -39.45 -11.66
C GLU A 12 41.27 -39.26 -11.97
N TYR A 13 40.50 -40.35 -12.12
CA TYR A 13 39.03 -40.24 -12.31
C TYR A 13 38.33 -39.62 -11.10
N THR A 14 38.77 -39.95 -9.88
CA THR A 14 38.19 -39.37 -8.65
C THR A 14 38.44 -37.87 -8.57
N ILE A 15 39.64 -37.42 -8.94
CA ILE A 15 40.00 -36.00 -8.99
C ILE A 15 39.15 -35.26 -10.04
N ILE A 16 39.02 -35.81 -11.25
CA ILE A 16 38.25 -35.19 -12.33
C ILE A 16 36.76 -35.06 -11.94
N ILE A 17 36.17 -36.10 -11.35
CA ILE A 17 34.78 -36.08 -10.88
C ILE A 17 34.62 -35.05 -9.74
N GLY A 18 35.56 -34.99 -8.80
CA GLY A 18 35.53 -34.03 -7.69
C GLY A 18 35.60 -32.56 -8.17
N ILE A 19 36.45 -32.27 -9.16
CA ILE A 19 36.53 -30.95 -9.79
C ILE A 19 35.22 -30.64 -10.53
N GLY A 20 34.67 -31.60 -11.28
CA GLY A 20 33.41 -31.44 -12.00
C GLY A 20 32.24 -31.09 -11.08
N LEU A 21 32.10 -31.80 -9.95
CA LEU A 21 31.08 -31.53 -8.95
C LEU A 21 31.27 -30.17 -8.29
N SER A 22 32.51 -29.75 -8.05
CA SER A 22 32.81 -28.44 -7.45
C SER A 22 32.43 -27.29 -8.37
N ILE A 23 32.67 -27.42 -9.68
CA ILE A 23 32.26 -26.43 -10.69
C ILE A 23 30.73 -26.35 -10.77
N ILE A 24 30.04 -27.49 -10.78
CA ILE A 24 28.57 -27.53 -10.81
C ILE A 24 27.99 -26.89 -9.54
N ALA A 25 28.55 -27.20 -8.36
CA ALA A 25 28.11 -26.60 -7.10
C ALA A 25 28.34 -25.07 -7.09
N ALA A 26 29.52 -24.60 -7.54
CA ALA A 26 29.81 -23.19 -7.64
C ALA A 26 28.86 -22.47 -8.62
N PHE A 27 28.53 -23.11 -9.74
CA PHE A 27 27.57 -22.58 -10.71
C PHE A 27 26.14 -22.50 -10.14
N LEU A 28 25.69 -23.52 -9.40
CA LEU A 28 24.39 -23.51 -8.73
C LEU A 28 24.31 -22.45 -7.63
N ILE A 29 25.40 -22.26 -6.86
CA ILE A 29 25.50 -21.17 -5.88
C ILE A 29 25.47 -19.81 -6.58
N TYR A 30 26.22 -19.64 -7.67
CA TYR A 30 26.22 -18.41 -8.47
C TYR A 30 24.83 -18.11 -9.03
N ILE A 31 24.13 -19.09 -9.62
CA ILE A 31 22.76 -18.93 -10.09
C ILE A 31 21.84 -18.50 -8.93
N THR A 32 21.91 -19.19 -7.79
CA THR A 32 21.03 -18.89 -6.65
C THR A 32 21.28 -17.48 -6.12
N PHE A 33 22.54 -17.06 -6.03
CA PHE A 33 22.91 -15.74 -5.54
C PHE A 33 22.60 -14.64 -6.55
N PHE A 34 22.88 -14.87 -7.83
CA PHE A 34 22.64 -13.90 -8.91
C PHE A 34 21.15 -13.69 -9.18
N TYR A 35 20.37 -14.77 -9.31
CA TYR A 35 18.91 -14.67 -9.49
C TYR A 35 18.19 -14.27 -8.21
N GLY A 36 18.66 -14.70 -7.03
CA GLY A 36 18.15 -14.23 -5.74
C GLY A 36 18.36 -12.72 -5.55
N SER A 37 19.52 -12.20 -5.96
CA SER A 37 19.83 -10.76 -5.91
C SER A 37 19.03 -9.96 -6.95
N PHE A 38 18.73 -10.54 -8.11
CA PHE A 38 17.86 -9.91 -9.12
C PHE A 38 16.38 -9.86 -8.70
N SER A 39 15.88 -10.86 -7.97
CA SER A 39 14.51 -10.80 -7.44
C SER A 39 14.37 -9.79 -6.29
N LEU A 40 15.43 -9.60 -5.48
CA LEU A 40 15.47 -8.62 -4.39
C LEU A 40 15.66 -7.16 -4.85
N SER A 41 16.34 -6.93 -5.98
CA SER A 41 16.59 -5.58 -6.52
C SER A 41 15.49 -5.07 -7.47
N SER A 42 14.62 -5.96 -7.95
CA SER A 42 13.50 -5.61 -8.82
C SER A 42 12.23 -5.22 -8.07
N SER A 43 12.12 -5.54 -6.78
CA SER A 43 10.87 -5.39 -6.03
C SER A 43 10.81 -4.05 -5.24
N ALA A 44 11.89 -3.62 -4.58
CA ALA A 44 11.95 -2.31 -3.91
C ALA A 44 11.74 -1.12 -4.88
N SER A 45 12.07 -1.28 -6.16
CA SER A 45 11.79 -0.27 -7.18
C SER A 45 10.30 -0.24 -7.58
N GLN A 46 9.57 -1.35 -7.45
CA GLN A 46 8.17 -1.44 -7.89
C GLN A 46 7.23 -0.63 -7.00
N ILE A 47 7.32 -0.79 -5.68
CA ILE A 47 6.48 -0.03 -4.74
C ILE A 47 6.75 1.47 -4.81
N LYS A 48 8.02 1.87 -4.96
CA LYS A 48 8.37 3.28 -5.18
C LYS A 48 7.81 3.79 -6.50
N THR A 49 8.06 3.09 -7.61
CA THR A 49 7.52 3.41 -8.94
C THR A 49 5.99 3.51 -8.92
N LEU A 50 5.32 2.66 -8.15
CA LEU A 50 3.88 2.68 -7.98
C LEU A 50 3.41 3.96 -7.29
N SER A 51 4.02 4.32 -6.16
CA SER A 51 3.71 5.57 -5.46
C SER A 51 3.97 6.80 -6.35
N ASP A 52 5.03 6.79 -7.14
CA ASP A 52 5.36 7.86 -8.10
C ASP A 52 4.33 7.92 -9.24
N THR A 53 3.87 6.76 -9.73
CA THR A 53 2.84 6.66 -10.77
C THR A 53 1.52 7.25 -10.29
N ILE A 54 1.09 6.91 -9.07
CA ILE A 54 -0.11 7.51 -8.48
C ILE A 54 0.07 9.04 -8.34
N ALA A 55 1.23 9.50 -7.84
CA ALA A 55 1.51 10.94 -7.72
C ALA A 55 1.45 11.66 -9.08
N ASN A 56 1.98 11.05 -10.14
CA ASN A 56 1.92 11.62 -11.48
C ASN A 56 0.49 11.72 -12.00
N HIS A 57 -0.34 10.71 -11.77
CA HIS A 57 -1.77 10.79 -12.12
C HIS A 57 -2.49 11.88 -11.32
N VAL A 58 -2.22 12.01 -10.02
CA VAL A 58 -2.75 13.09 -9.16
C VAL A 58 -2.34 14.47 -9.67
N ASN A 59 -1.07 14.66 -10.01
CA ASN A 59 -0.58 15.94 -10.52
C ASN A 59 -1.20 16.28 -11.88
N TYR A 60 -1.35 15.27 -12.74
CA TYR A 60 -1.97 15.43 -14.06
C TYR A 60 -3.43 15.87 -13.92
N ILE A 61 -4.26 15.11 -13.19
CA ILE A 61 -5.69 15.47 -13.04
C ILE A 61 -5.89 16.78 -12.27
N ALA A 62 -5.02 17.10 -11.31
CA ALA A 62 -5.04 18.41 -10.65
C ALA A 62 -4.80 19.56 -11.64
N SER A 63 -3.88 19.38 -12.59
CA SER A 63 -3.59 20.40 -13.61
C SER A 63 -4.73 20.61 -14.62
N GLU A 64 -5.56 19.60 -14.84
CA GLU A 64 -6.78 19.68 -15.66
C GLU A 64 -7.93 20.40 -14.95
N GLY A 65 -7.85 20.52 -13.62
CA GLY A 65 -8.79 21.27 -12.78
C GLY A 65 -9.93 20.44 -12.19
N PRO A 66 -10.75 21.05 -11.30
CA PRO A 66 -11.78 20.35 -10.53
C PRO A 66 -12.82 19.63 -11.41
N GLY A 67 -13.19 18.41 -11.01
CA GLY A 67 -14.12 17.55 -11.75
C GLY A 67 -13.45 16.65 -12.78
N SER A 68 -12.17 16.89 -13.10
CA SER A 68 -11.38 16.02 -13.97
C SER A 68 -11.17 14.64 -13.33
N MET A 69 -11.26 13.59 -14.14
CA MET A 69 -11.11 12.22 -13.69
C MET A 69 -10.31 11.40 -14.70
N GLN A 70 -9.39 10.59 -14.19
CA GLN A 70 -8.64 9.63 -14.99
C GLN A 70 -8.68 8.26 -14.35
N THR A 71 -8.94 7.24 -15.16
CA THR A 71 -8.92 5.83 -14.73
C THR A 71 -7.63 5.19 -15.21
N PHE A 72 -7.02 4.36 -14.36
CA PHE A 72 -5.80 3.64 -14.69
C PHE A 72 -5.75 2.30 -13.94
N PRO A 73 -5.25 1.23 -14.57
CA PRO A 73 -5.03 -0.02 -13.86
C PRO A 73 -3.88 0.16 -12.87
N ILE A 74 -4.03 -0.38 -11.67
CA ILE A 74 -2.98 -0.40 -10.67
C ILE A 74 -2.76 -1.83 -10.16
N THR A 75 -1.51 -2.29 -10.18
CA THR A 75 -1.14 -3.58 -9.59
C THR A 75 -0.49 -3.33 -8.25
N LEU A 76 -1.18 -3.75 -7.18
CA LEU A 76 -0.73 -3.57 -5.80
C LEU A 76 -0.32 -4.94 -5.23
N PRO A 77 0.89 -5.06 -4.67
CA PRO A 77 1.22 -6.21 -3.83
C PRO A 77 0.43 -6.12 -2.51
N LEU A 78 0.59 -7.12 -1.64
CA LEU A 78 -0.07 -7.11 -0.34
C LEU A 78 0.56 -6.00 0.52
N LEU A 79 -0.22 -4.95 0.76
CA LEU A 79 0.21 -3.81 1.57
C LEU A 79 0.06 -4.09 3.07
N GLN A 80 0.93 -3.49 3.86
CA GLN A 80 0.75 -3.36 5.29
C GLN A 80 -0.18 -2.19 5.56
N GLN A 81 -1.45 -2.49 5.87
CA GLN A 81 -2.53 -1.52 6.08
C GLN A 81 -2.09 -0.35 6.99
N GLN A 82 -1.58 -0.66 8.18
CA GLN A 82 -1.17 0.31 9.21
C GLN A 82 -0.05 1.28 8.79
N TYR A 83 0.65 0.98 7.71
CA TYR A 83 1.80 1.73 7.24
C TYR A 83 1.63 2.31 5.84
N SER A 84 0.52 2.00 5.18
CA SER A 84 0.22 2.44 3.82
C SER A 84 -0.97 3.40 3.86
N PHE A 85 -0.76 4.64 3.43
CA PHE A 85 -1.77 5.67 3.54
C PHE A 85 -1.58 6.82 2.52
N PHE A 86 -2.69 7.53 2.28
CA PHE A 86 -2.73 8.84 1.66
C PHE A 86 -2.88 9.91 2.75
N CYS A 87 -2.05 10.95 2.73
CA CYS A 87 -1.97 11.93 3.82
C CYS A 87 -1.48 13.28 3.31
N GLY A 88 -2.40 14.20 3.03
CA GLY A 88 -2.03 15.54 2.55
C GLY A 88 -1.16 15.44 1.30
N ASP A 89 0.05 15.99 1.31
CA ASP A 89 1.00 15.90 0.20
C ASP A 89 1.80 14.58 0.17
N ILE A 90 1.37 13.52 0.85
CA ILE A 90 2.13 12.26 0.99
C ILE A 90 1.31 11.05 0.55
N ILE A 91 1.94 10.25 -0.32
CA ILE A 91 1.54 8.88 -0.63
C ILE A 91 2.60 7.97 -0.01
N LYS A 92 2.21 7.14 0.95
CA LYS A 92 3.09 6.11 1.52
C LYS A 92 2.49 4.74 1.25
N LEU A 93 3.22 3.87 0.57
CA LEU A 93 2.87 2.48 0.33
C LEU A 93 3.97 1.61 0.93
N GLN A 94 3.61 0.64 1.76
CA GLN A 94 4.57 -0.20 2.47
C GLN A 94 4.16 -1.68 2.39
N THR A 95 5.10 -2.53 2.02
CA THR A 95 4.99 -3.99 2.16
C THR A 95 5.83 -4.46 3.35
N THR A 96 5.94 -5.77 3.55
CA THR A 96 6.85 -6.32 4.58
C THR A 96 8.32 -5.99 4.35
N THR A 97 8.72 -5.72 3.11
CA THR A 97 10.13 -5.57 2.72
C THR A 97 10.44 -4.23 2.06
N GLU A 98 9.43 -3.47 1.66
CA GLU A 98 9.60 -2.33 0.76
C GLU A 98 8.78 -1.13 1.17
N LEU A 99 9.28 0.04 0.80
CA LEU A 99 8.68 1.32 1.10
C LEU A 99 8.72 2.21 -0.15
N GLY A 100 7.56 2.77 -0.47
CA GLY A 100 7.37 3.74 -1.54
C GLY A 100 6.76 4.99 -0.93
N VAL A 101 7.48 6.10 -1.03
CA VAL A 101 7.01 7.40 -0.55
C VAL A 101 7.09 8.38 -1.69
N SER A 102 5.97 9.03 -1.99
CA SER A 102 5.88 10.04 -3.06
C SER A 102 5.09 11.24 -2.57
N LYS A 103 5.40 12.40 -3.14
CA LYS A 103 4.79 13.68 -2.75
C LYS A 103 4.09 14.32 -3.96
N PRO A 104 2.77 14.15 -4.13
CA PRO A 104 2.02 14.92 -5.11
C PRO A 104 2.06 16.42 -4.78
N GLY A 105 1.85 17.26 -5.79
CA GLY A 105 1.78 18.72 -5.63
C GLY A 105 0.47 19.22 -5.01
N GLU A 106 -0.51 18.34 -4.84
CA GLU A 106 -1.81 18.60 -4.24
C GLU A 106 -2.08 17.62 -3.10
N ASN A 107 -3.00 18.00 -2.21
CA ASN A 107 -3.45 17.12 -1.14
C ASN A 107 -4.16 15.89 -1.71
N VAL A 108 -3.77 14.70 -1.26
CA VAL A 108 -4.35 13.43 -1.68
C VAL A 108 -5.01 12.71 -0.51
N SER A 109 -6.16 12.12 -0.79
CA SER A 109 -6.83 11.16 0.07
C SER A 109 -7.28 9.98 -0.79
N GLY A 110 -7.50 8.81 -0.20
CA GLY A 110 -7.99 7.72 -1.03
C GLY A 110 -8.14 6.35 -0.40
N MET A 111 -8.56 5.42 -1.25
CA MET A 111 -8.75 4.01 -0.95
C MET A 111 -7.52 3.18 -1.35
N LEU A 112 -7.15 2.22 -0.50
CA LEU A 112 -6.15 1.19 -0.78
C LEU A 112 -6.79 -0.20 -0.59
N PRO A 113 -6.44 -1.20 -1.41
CA PRO A 113 -7.00 -2.54 -1.28
C PRO A 113 -6.40 -3.27 -0.08
N LEU A 114 -7.19 -4.17 0.51
CA LEU A 114 -6.76 -5.08 1.57
C LEU A 114 -6.05 -6.32 1.02
N THR A 115 -6.21 -6.59 -0.28
CA THR A 115 -5.62 -7.75 -0.94
C THR A 115 -4.62 -7.31 -2.01
N SER A 116 -3.69 -8.19 -2.38
CA SER A 116 -2.90 -8.01 -3.58
C SER A 116 -3.75 -8.25 -4.84
N GLY A 117 -3.35 -7.63 -5.95
CA GLY A 117 -4.05 -7.82 -7.22
C GLY A 117 -3.87 -6.65 -8.17
N THR A 118 -4.54 -6.76 -9.32
CA THR A 118 -4.72 -5.63 -10.23
C THR A 118 -6.12 -5.08 -10.06
N PHE A 119 -6.22 -3.78 -9.88
CA PHE A 119 -7.46 -3.07 -9.60
C PHE A 119 -7.65 -1.96 -10.62
N ASP A 120 -8.90 -1.69 -10.98
CA ASP A 120 -9.25 -0.49 -11.73
C ASP A 120 -9.31 0.68 -10.75
N ALA A 121 -8.27 1.51 -10.74
CA ALA A 121 -8.20 2.72 -9.95
C ALA A 121 -8.68 3.93 -10.76
N PHE A 122 -9.03 4.99 -10.05
CA PHE A 122 -9.22 6.31 -10.63
C PHE A 122 -8.65 7.38 -9.72
N ALA A 123 -8.21 8.47 -10.33
CA ALA A 123 -7.90 9.72 -9.67
C ALA A 123 -8.94 10.76 -10.09
N ARG A 124 -9.49 11.50 -9.12
CA ARG A 124 -10.45 12.57 -9.36
C ARG A 124 -9.98 13.86 -8.70
N ALA A 125 -9.96 14.95 -9.46
CA ALA A 125 -9.64 16.27 -8.95
C ALA A 125 -10.87 16.86 -8.25
N GLU A 126 -10.67 17.31 -7.03
CA GLU A 126 -11.62 18.06 -6.22
C GLU A 126 -11.01 19.42 -5.87
N ASN A 127 -11.82 20.35 -5.35
CA ASN A 127 -11.34 21.70 -5.04
C ASN A 127 -10.15 21.68 -4.05
N GLY A 128 -8.93 21.84 -4.55
CA GLY A 128 -7.68 21.84 -3.77
C GLY A 128 -7.27 20.47 -3.21
N SER A 129 -7.77 19.38 -3.78
CA SER A 129 -7.34 18.03 -3.43
C SER A 129 -7.60 17.02 -4.55
N ALA A 130 -7.02 15.83 -4.43
CA ALA A 130 -7.27 14.69 -5.31
C ALA A 130 -7.75 13.49 -4.49
N ILE A 131 -8.72 12.77 -5.04
CA ILE A 131 -9.21 11.52 -4.49
C ILE A 131 -8.66 10.38 -5.33
N ILE A 132 -8.02 9.42 -4.69
CA ILE A 132 -7.73 8.11 -5.27
C ILE A 132 -8.80 7.13 -4.83
N GLY A 133 -9.49 6.52 -5.80
CA GLY A 133 -10.48 5.49 -5.52
C GLY A 133 -10.24 4.22 -6.32
N LEU A 134 -10.91 3.17 -5.88
CA LEU A 134 -10.88 1.84 -6.49
C LEU A 134 -12.31 1.48 -6.92
N ARG A 135 -12.49 0.76 -8.02
CA ARG A 135 -13.84 0.38 -8.49
C ARG A 135 -14.45 -0.78 -7.72
N PHE A 136 -14.63 -0.60 -6.42
CA PHE A 136 -15.40 -1.48 -5.54
C PHE A 136 -16.81 -0.92 -5.26
N LEU A 137 -17.59 -1.64 -4.45
CA LEU A 137 -18.94 -1.21 -4.04
C LEU A 137 -18.93 0.18 -3.39
N ILE A 138 -17.97 0.39 -2.47
CA ILE A 138 -17.57 1.70 -1.99
C ILE A 138 -16.26 2.01 -2.70
N SER A 139 -16.23 3.06 -3.50
CA SER A 139 -15.10 3.40 -4.35
C SER A 139 -14.24 4.51 -3.78
N TYR A 140 -14.83 5.42 -3.00
CA TYR A 140 -14.11 6.43 -2.25
C TYR A 140 -14.93 6.90 -1.06
N VAL A 141 -14.23 7.45 -0.07
CA VAL A 141 -14.82 8.05 1.13
C VAL A 141 -14.38 9.51 1.17
N LEU A 142 -15.34 10.39 1.43
CA LEU A 142 -15.04 11.77 1.82
C LEU A 142 -15.27 11.90 3.32
N GLY A 143 -14.38 12.59 3.99
CA GLY A 143 -14.57 12.85 5.41
C GLY A 143 -14.04 14.20 5.84
N SER A 144 -14.66 14.70 6.91
CA SER A 144 -14.24 15.89 7.63
C SER A 144 -14.01 15.54 9.09
N TYR A 145 -12.96 16.09 9.67
CA TYR A 145 -12.45 15.71 10.98
C TYR A 145 -12.12 16.94 11.79
N SER A 146 -12.39 16.87 13.10
CA SER A 146 -11.98 17.90 14.04
C SER A 146 -11.57 17.27 15.36
N VAL A 147 -10.40 17.67 15.86
CA VAL A 147 -9.93 17.26 17.17
C VAL A 147 -10.20 18.38 18.17
N SER A 148 -10.75 18.02 19.33
CA SER A 148 -10.96 18.94 20.45
C SER A 148 -10.64 18.20 21.75
N SER A 149 -9.62 18.69 22.46
CA SER A 149 -9.11 18.07 23.70
C SER A 149 -8.74 16.59 23.48
N ASN A 150 -9.60 15.67 23.91
CA ASN A 150 -9.40 14.22 23.81
C ASN A 150 -10.49 13.57 22.95
N THR A 151 -11.08 14.30 22.01
CA THR A 151 -12.16 13.79 21.17
C THR A 151 -11.90 14.15 19.71
N LEU A 152 -11.90 13.13 18.87
CA LEU A 152 -11.94 13.27 17.42
C LEU A 152 -13.39 13.12 16.97
N SER A 153 -13.98 14.19 16.44
CA SER A 153 -15.26 14.14 15.74
C SER A 153 -15.03 13.88 14.26
N TYR A 154 -15.87 13.03 13.68
CA TYR A 154 -15.83 12.70 12.26
C TYR A 154 -17.20 12.82 11.61
N SER A 155 -17.20 13.18 10.32
CA SER A 155 -18.32 13.02 9.39
C SER A 155 -17.78 12.35 8.14
N LEU A 156 -18.43 11.28 7.68
CA LEU A 156 -18.02 10.43 6.57
C LEU A 156 -19.17 10.32 5.56
N SER A 157 -18.82 10.33 4.28
CA SER A 157 -19.72 10.06 3.16
C SER A 157 -19.08 9.00 2.25
N PHE A 158 -19.82 7.93 1.98
CA PHE A 158 -19.35 6.76 1.24
C PHE A 158 -19.96 6.77 -0.15
N TYR A 159 -19.13 6.69 -1.19
CA TYR A 159 -19.57 6.82 -2.58
C TYR A 159 -19.17 5.60 -3.41
N ASN A 160 -19.98 5.26 -4.41
CA ASN A 160 -19.57 4.35 -5.49
C ASN A 160 -18.82 5.12 -6.60
N TYR A 161 -18.36 4.40 -7.62
CA TYR A 161 -17.65 4.97 -8.77
C TYR A 161 -18.48 5.99 -9.55
N SER A 162 -19.81 5.87 -9.55
CA SER A 162 -20.73 6.81 -10.20
C SER A 162 -20.92 8.11 -9.41
N GLY A 163 -20.42 8.20 -8.17
CA GLY A 163 -20.62 9.34 -7.28
C GLY A 163 -21.94 9.29 -6.48
N ASP A 164 -22.62 8.15 -6.45
CA ASP A 164 -23.81 7.95 -5.62
C ASP A 164 -23.43 7.57 -4.20
N LEU A 165 -24.15 8.11 -3.21
CA LEU A 165 -24.03 7.68 -1.82
C LEU A 165 -24.43 6.21 -1.66
N LYS A 166 -23.67 5.46 -0.86
CA LYS A 166 -23.91 4.04 -0.58
C LYS A 166 -23.84 3.74 0.90
N GLY A 167 -24.91 3.15 1.42
CA GLY A 167 -24.94 2.58 2.75
C GLY A 167 -23.96 1.42 2.90
N THR A 168 -23.30 1.33 4.05
CA THR A 168 -22.37 0.26 4.41
C THR A 168 -22.19 0.18 5.93
N ALA A 169 -21.78 -0.98 6.43
CA ALA A 169 -21.19 -1.09 7.75
C ALA A 169 -19.70 -0.81 7.64
N PHE A 170 -19.07 -0.21 8.65
CA PHE A 170 -17.65 0.14 8.57
C PHE A 170 -16.97 0.08 9.94
N ASN A 171 -15.67 -0.12 9.90
CA ASN A 171 -14.79 0.07 11.04
C ASN A 171 -13.97 1.35 10.82
N ILE A 172 -13.88 2.19 11.83
CA ILE A 172 -12.96 3.33 11.85
C ILE A 172 -11.87 3.03 12.86
N SER A 173 -10.61 3.13 12.44
CA SER A 173 -9.44 2.91 13.27
C SER A 173 -8.59 4.17 13.25
N LEU A 174 -8.08 4.55 14.41
CA LEU A 174 -7.10 5.62 14.54
C LEU A 174 -5.75 5.01 14.89
N LEU A 175 -4.73 5.39 14.14
CA LEU A 175 -3.36 4.97 14.31
C LEU A 175 -2.46 6.20 14.47
N SER A 176 -1.29 6.00 15.09
CA SER A 176 -0.22 6.99 14.99
C SER A 176 0.37 6.97 13.57
N THR A 177 1.08 8.04 13.18
CA THR A 177 1.84 8.08 11.92
C THR A 177 2.94 6.99 11.83
N GLY A 178 3.32 6.41 12.96
CA GLY A 178 4.19 5.24 13.06
C GLY A 178 3.46 3.89 12.95
N GLY A 179 2.16 3.87 12.67
CA GLY A 179 1.34 2.66 12.51
C GLY A 179 0.88 2.01 13.81
N ALA A 180 1.10 2.64 14.97
CA ALA A 180 0.64 2.10 16.24
C ALA A 180 -0.88 2.32 16.40
N TYR A 181 -1.62 1.25 16.67
CA TYR A 181 -3.05 1.32 16.95
C TYR A 181 -3.35 2.15 18.21
N ILE A 182 -4.38 3.01 18.14
CA ILE A 182 -4.82 3.87 19.24
C ILE A 182 -6.22 3.50 19.69
N THR A 183 -7.20 3.59 18.79
CA THR A 183 -8.61 3.32 19.10
C THR A 183 -9.39 2.95 17.84
N SER A 184 -10.58 2.40 18.00
CA SER A 184 -11.50 2.13 16.89
C SER A 184 -12.96 2.21 17.31
N ALA A 185 -13.84 2.37 16.32
CA ALA A 185 -15.27 2.21 16.49
C ALA A 185 -15.86 1.48 15.28
N LYS A 186 -16.95 0.74 15.53
CA LYS A 186 -17.75 0.12 14.49
C LYS A 186 -19.06 0.87 14.38
N SER A 187 -19.49 1.13 13.15
CA SER A 187 -20.76 1.81 12.87
C SER A 187 -21.32 1.32 11.53
N SER A 188 -22.50 1.79 11.18
CA SER A 188 -23.13 1.54 9.89
C SER A 188 -24.02 2.69 9.46
N THR A 189 -24.26 2.78 8.17
CA THR A 189 -25.16 3.74 7.57
C THR A 189 -25.95 3.11 6.45
N THR A 190 -27.23 3.47 6.33
CA THR A 190 -28.08 3.10 5.18
C THR A 190 -28.13 4.21 4.13
N SER A 191 -27.92 5.47 4.52
CA SER A 191 -27.91 6.63 3.62
C SER A 191 -26.58 6.84 2.91
N GLY A 192 -25.51 6.19 3.38
CA GLY A 192 -24.14 6.42 2.93
C GLY A 192 -23.47 7.61 3.60
N GLN A 193 -24.09 8.18 4.64
CA GLN A 193 -23.48 9.21 5.48
C GLN A 193 -23.49 8.78 6.94
N ALA A 194 -22.40 9.05 7.66
CA ALA A 194 -22.27 8.72 9.07
C ALA A 194 -21.42 9.75 9.80
N SER A 195 -21.79 10.08 11.03
CA SER A 195 -21.02 10.95 11.91
C SER A 195 -20.88 10.33 13.29
N GLY A 196 -19.80 10.65 13.98
CA GLY A 196 -19.57 10.15 15.32
C GLY A 196 -18.31 10.73 15.95
N THR A 197 -17.87 10.10 17.04
CA THR A 197 -16.70 10.53 17.80
C THR A 197 -15.82 9.35 18.21
N LEU A 198 -14.52 9.58 18.32
CA LEU A 198 -13.54 8.68 18.92
C LEU A 198 -12.87 9.38 20.10
N THR A 199 -12.69 8.64 21.20
CA THR A 199 -11.94 9.14 22.36
C THR A 199 -10.44 8.94 22.14
N LEU A 200 -9.69 10.02 22.28
CA LEU A 200 -8.24 10.06 22.14
C LEU A 200 -7.55 9.89 23.51
N PRO A 201 -6.35 9.29 23.55
CA PRO A 201 -5.54 9.27 24.77
C PRO A 201 -5.09 10.68 25.15
N SER A 202 -4.90 10.93 26.44
CA SER A 202 -4.49 12.23 26.99
C SER A 202 -3.10 12.71 26.56
N SER A 203 -2.22 11.79 26.13
CA SER A 203 -0.93 12.07 25.50
C SER A 203 -1.00 11.79 23.99
N ALA A 204 -1.90 12.49 23.34
CA ALA A 204 -2.17 12.44 21.92
C ALA A 204 -0.93 12.81 21.07
N PRO A 205 -0.52 12.01 20.07
CA PRO A 205 0.39 12.50 19.03
C PRO A 205 -0.24 13.70 18.29
N VAL A 206 0.62 14.56 17.72
CA VAL A 206 0.20 15.77 16.99
C VAL A 206 -0.59 15.42 15.72
N GLU A 207 -0.31 14.25 15.14
CA GLU A 207 -0.90 13.80 13.89
C GLU A 207 -1.24 12.32 13.97
N TYR A 208 -2.38 11.99 13.37
CA TYR A 208 -2.95 10.65 13.32
C TYR A 208 -3.21 10.21 11.89
N VAL A 209 -3.18 8.90 11.69
CA VAL A 209 -3.73 8.27 10.49
C VAL A 209 -5.10 7.70 10.86
N LEU A 210 -6.13 8.17 10.18
CA LEU A 210 -7.46 7.63 10.27
C LEU A 210 -7.66 6.63 9.13
N GLU A 211 -8.01 5.40 9.48
CA GLU A 211 -8.41 4.37 8.54
C GLU A 211 -9.91 4.10 8.65
N VAL A 212 -10.60 4.04 7.52
CA VAL A 212 -12.00 3.62 7.45
C VAL A 212 -12.07 2.40 6.55
N THR A 213 -12.53 1.27 7.07
CA THR A 213 -12.70 0.02 6.33
C THR A 213 -14.19 -0.27 6.17
N PRO A 214 -14.79 0.01 5.00
CA PRO A 214 -16.16 -0.40 4.72
C PRO A 214 -16.27 -1.92 4.64
N SER A 215 -17.43 -2.45 5.00
CA SER A 215 -17.71 -3.88 4.95
C SER A 215 -18.00 -4.28 3.51
N GLY A 216 -17.38 -5.37 3.06
CA GLY A 216 -17.62 -5.93 1.73
C GLY A 216 -16.98 -5.16 0.57
N SER A 217 -16.16 -4.14 0.84
CA SER A 217 -15.49 -3.36 -0.22
C SER A 217 -14.07 -3.85 -0.55
N GLY A 218 -13.45 -4.69 0.29
CA GLY A 218 -12.12 -5.25 0.03
C GLY A 218 -10.98 -4.21 0.07
N ASP A 219 -11.28 -3.01 0.57
CA ASP A 219 -10.40 -1.85 0.62
C ASP A 219 -10.57 -1.05 1.92
N TYR A 220 -9.70 -0.08 2.14
CA TYR A 220 -9.76 0.87 3.24
C TYR A 220 -9.38 2.27 2.77
N TYR A 221 -10.10 3.25 3.26
CA TYR A 221 -9.79 4.66 3.13
C TYR A 221 -8.73 5.03 4.18
N SER A 222 -7.79 5.89 3.82
CA SER A 222 -6.82 6.46 4.76
C SER A 222 -6.69 7.97 4.56
N THR A 223 -6.54 8.70 5.67
CA THR A 223 -6.27 10.14 5.67
C THR A 223 -5.56 10.56 6.95
N CYS A 224 -4.88 11.69 6.90
CA CYS A 224 -4.30 12.29 8.09
C CYS A 224 -5.27 13.23 8.80
N VAL A 225 -5.20 13.19 10.12
CA VAL A 225 -5.96 14.09 10.99
C VAL A 225 -4.98 14.72 11.97
N THR A 226 -4.92 16.04 11.97
CA THR A 226 -4.10 16.83 12.89
C THR A 226 -4.92 17.24 14.11
N GLY A 227 -4.29 17.10 15.29
CA GLY A 227 -4.81 17.51 16.60
C GLY A 227 -4.74 19.00 16.85
#